data_AF-A0A343W0S4-F1
#
_entry.id   AF-A0A343W0S4-F1
#
_cell.length_a   1.000
_cell.length_b   1.000
_cell.length_c   1.000
_cell.angle_alpha   90.00
_cell.angle_beta   90.00
_cell.angle_gamma   90.00
#
_symmetry.space_group_name_H-M   'P 1'
#
loop_
_entity.id
_entity.type
_entity.pdbx_description
1 polymer ?
#
loop_
_entity_poly.entity_id
_entity_poly.type
_entity_poly.pdbx_seq_one_letter_code
_entity_poly.pdbx_strand_id
1 'polypeptide(L)'
;VRVKEESEVIEGEVVEIEIEKYNDNKLGQGKGTGNKNVNSSTNKNRINGNEKTDKAGGILGKLILKTTEMETLYDLGSKMIEALQKENITAGDVICIDKGTGKITKLGKSFGRSKDFDAMDPNTNFVQCPDGELQKRKEVVHTVTLHDIDVINSRTQGFLALFSGDTGEIKNEIREHIDMKISEWQEDEKAEIVPGVLFIDEVHMLDIECFSYLNRALESEQSPIVIMATNRG
;
A
#
# COMPACT_ATOMS: atom_id res chain seq x y z
N VAL A 1 11.48 -8.71 -12.72
CA VAL A 1 11.29 -9.50 -11.49
C VAL A 1 9.84 -9.44 -11.07
N ARG A 2 9.23 -10.58 -10.79
CA ARG A 2 7.93 -10.69 -10.13
C ARG A 2 8.17 -11.01 -8.66
N VAL A 3 7.70 -10.16 -7.77
CA VAL A 3 7.74 -10.38 -6.33
C VAL A 3 6.33 -10.73 -5.87
N LYS A 4 6.22 -11.83 -5.12
CA LYS A 4 4.96 -12.27 -4.53
C LYS A 4 4.91 -11.79 -3.09
N GLU A 5 3.89 -11.02 -2.76
CA GLU A 5 3.66 -10.55 -1.40
C GLU A 5 2.29 -11.02 -0.93
N GLU A 6 2.25 -11.68 0.23
CA GLU A 6 0.99 -11.97 0.91
C GLU A 6 0.59 -10.76 1.74
N SER A 7 -0.52 -10.13 1.37
CA SER A 7 -1.12 -9.04 2.13
C SER A 7 -2.42 -9.52 2.79
N GLU A 8 -2.64 -9.13 4.04
CA GLU A 8 -3.93 -9.30 4.70
C GLU A 8 -4.81 -8.10 4.40
N VAL A 9 -5.98 -8.36 3.81
CA VAL A 9 -6.97 -7.34 3.46
C VAL A 9 -8.26 -7.55 4.23
N ILE A 10 -8.96 -6.46 4.52
CA ILE A 10 -10.32 -6.46 5.07
C ILE A 10 -11.24 -5.92 3.97
N GLU A 11 -12.17 -6.74 3.50
CA GLU A 11 -13.11 -6.38 2.43
C GLU A 11 -14.54 -6.49 2.92
N GLY A 12 -15.31 -5.40 2.82
CA GLY A 12 -16.69 -5.39 3.28
C GLY A 12 -17.47 -4.15 2.82
N GLU A 13 -18.79 -4.25 2.93
CA GLU A 13 -19.71 -3.12 2.79
C GLU A 13 -19.75 -2.32 4.10
N VAL A 14 -19.59 -1.00 3.99
CA VAL A 14 -19.72 -0.07 5.10
C VAL A 14 -21.19 0.04 5.51
N VAL A 15 -21.52 -0.40 6.71
CA VAL A 15 -22.86 -0.26 7.28
C VAL A 15 -23.02 1.13 7.88
N GLU A 16 -22.05 1.53 8.70
CA GLU A 16 -22.08 2.74 9.51
C GLU A 16 -20.65 3.23 9.83
N ILE A 17 -20.50 4.54 9.98
CA ILE A 17 -19.26 5.21 10.39
C ILE A 17 -19.63 6.22 11.48
N GLU A 18 -19.07 6.05 12.68
CA GLU A 18 -19.18 7.01 13.78
C GLU A 18 -17.81 7.65 14.03
N ILE A 19 -17.74 8.98 14.09
CA ILE A 19 -16.48 9.69 14.38
C ILE A 19 -16.71 10.58 15.60
N GLU A 20 -16.06 10.25 16.71
CA GLU A 20 -16.09 11.00 17.95
C GLU A 20 -14.86 11.91 18.04
N LYS A 21 -15.08 13.22 18.11
CA LYS A 21 -14.01 14.19 18.40
C LYS A 21 -13.87 14.34 19.90
N TYR A 22 -12.78 13.82 20.47
CA TYR A 22 -12.49 14.03 21.88
C TYR A 22 -11.98 15.46 22.09
N ASN A 23 -12.86 16.33 22.60
CA ASN A 23 -12.50 17.67 23.06
C ASN A 23 -12.16 17.61 24.56
N ASP A 24 -10.90 17.86 24.93
CA ASP A 24 -10.43 17.93 26.33
C ASP A 24 -11.05 19.08 27.16
N ASN A 25 -12.04 19.81 26.67
CA ASN A 25 -12.64 20.97 27.33
C ASN A 25 -13.90 20.66 28.15
N LYS A 26 -13.90 19.57 28.93
CA LYS A 26 -14.89 19.35 30.00
C LYS A 26 -14.25 18.84 31.30
N LEU A 27 -13.32 19.60 31.87
CA LEU A 27 -13.10 19.62 33.32
C LEU A 27 -12.84 21.05 33.76
N GLY A 28 -13.91 21.73 34.19
CA GLY A 28 -13.76 23.07 34.77
C GLY A 28 -15.03 23.90 34.83
N GLN A 29 -16.11 23.38 35.42
CA GLN A 29 -17.08 24.22 36.14
C GLN A 29 -18.04 23.37 36.99
N GLY A 30 -17.83 23.39 38.30
CA GLY A 30 -18.71 22.80 39.31
C GLY A 30 -18.24 23.23 40.70
N LYS A 31 -18.92 24.24 41.26
CA LYS A 31 -18.71 24.75 42.63
C LYS A 31 -19.11 23.71 43.68
N GLY A 32 -18.36 23.66 44.79
CA GLY A 32 -18.93 23.50 46.14
C GLY A 32 -18.83 22.13 46.85
N THR A 33 -17.89 22.08 47.80
CA THR A 33 -18.01 21.51 49.16
C THR A 33 -18.31 20.01 49.40
N GLY A 34 -17.38 19.32 50.09
CA GLY A 34 -17.75 18.33 51.12
C GLY A 34 -17.06 16.95 51.12
N ASN A 35 -16.01 16.83 51.96
CA ASN A 35 -15.69 15.69 52.85
C ASN A 35 -15.13 14.32 52.37
N LYS A 36 -13.95 14.01 52.94
CA LYS A 36 -13.41 12.76 53.55
C LYS A 36 -13.18 11.47 52.73
N ASN A 37 -11.89 11.10 52.70
CA ASN A 37 -11.24 9.80 52.91
C ASN A 37 -12.02 8.51 52.62
N VAL A 38 -11.46 7.64 51.75
CA VAL A 38 -11.13 6.22 52.04
C VAL A 38 -10.00 5.75 51.08
N ASN A 39 -9.01 5.03 51.61
CA ASN A 39 -7.90 4.38 50.91
C ASN A 39 -8.29 3.07 50.21
N SER A 40 -7.66 2.72 49.09
CA SER A 40 -7.14 1.38 48.76
C SER A 40 -6.43 1.43 47.39
N SER A 41 -5.11 1.25 47.35
CA SER A 41 -4.43 0.01 46.90
C SER A 41 -5.00 -0.50 45.56
N THR A 42 -4.28 -0.46 44.43
CA THR A 42 -3.49 -1.63 43.97
C THR A 42 -2.68 -1.28 42.69
N ASN A 43 -1.40 -1.67 42.70
CA ASN A 43 -0.41 -1.89 41.63
C ASN A 43 -0.46 -1.09 40.31
N LYS A 44 0.49 -0.15 40.20
CA LYS A 44 1.05 0.34 38.93
C LYS A 44 2.21 -0.57 38.50
N ASN A 45 2.03 -1.36 37.45
CA ASN A 45 3.15 -1.84 36.63
C ASN A 45 3.35 -0.85 35.48
N ARG A 46 4.18 0.17 35.74
CA ARG A 46 4.78 1.04 34.73
C ARG A 46 6.04 0.35 34.21
N ILE A 47 6.10 0.08 32.91
CA ILE A 47 7.36 -0.14 32.20
C ILE A 47 7.67 1.18 31.49
N ASN A 48 8.77 1.79 31.89
CA ASN A 48 9.18 3.15 31.55
C ASN A 48 9.56 3.31 30.07
N GLY A 49 9.37 4.54 29.56
CA GLY A 49 10.39 5.18 28.70
C GLY A 49 9.94 5.70 27.33
N ASN A 50 9.14 6.77 27.29
CA ASN A 50 9.53 8.06 26.70
C ASN A 50 8.31 8.98 26.59
N GLU A 51 8.21 9.92 27.54
CA GLU A 51 7.26 11.03 27.50
C GLU A 51 7.72 12.06 26.45
N LYS A 52 7.13 12.00 25.26
CA LYS A 52 6.78 13.19 24.50
C LYS A 52 5.27 13.26 24.43
N THR A 53 4.73 14.16 25.24
CA THR A 53 3.31 14.50 25.31
C THR A 53 2.94 15.32 24.07
N ASP A 54 2.66 14.63 22.97
CA ASP A 54 1.91 15.23 21.87
C ASP A 54 0.45 15.35 22.33
N LYS A 55 0.14 16.54 22.86
CA LYS A 55 -1.22 17.02 23.06
C LYS A 55 -1.91 17.18 21.70
N ALA A 56 -2.49 16.11 21.20
CA ALA A 56 -3.50 16.17 20.16
C ALA A 56 -4.76 15.51 20.71
N GLY A 57 -5.88 16.24 20.79
CA GLY A 57 -7.18 15.64 21.07
C GLY A 57 -7.42 14.53 20.06
N GLY A 58 -7.41 13.28 20.52
CA GLY A 58 -7.49 12.13 19.63
C GLY A 58 -8.88 12.04 19.02
N ILE A 59 -8.96 12.05 17.69
CA ILE A 59 -10.18 11.66 16.98
C ILE A 59 -10.21 10.14 16.99
N LEU A 60 -11.23 9.57 17.62
CA LEU A 60 -11.53 8.14 17.60
C LEU A 60 -12.81 7.92 16.81
N GLY A 61 -12.93 6.78 16.17
CA GLY A 61 -14.13 6.45 15.40
C GLY A 61 -14.45 4.98 15.49
N LYS A 62 -15.63 4.62 15.04
CA LYS A 62 -16.08 3.24 14.88
C LYS A 62 -16.55 3.04 13.45
N LEU A 63 -16.23 1.88 12.90
CA LEU A 63 -16.62 1.45 11.57
C LEU A 63 -17.29 0.10 11.68
N ILE A 64 -18.48 -0.03 11.10
CA ILE A 64 -19.14 -1.32 10.97
C ILE A 64 -19.01 -1.77 9.52
N LEU A 65 -18.34 -2.91 9.34
CA LEU A 65 -18.22 -3.58 8.04
C LEU A 65 -19.01 -4.89 8.05
N LYS A 66 -19.67 -5.19 6.94
CA LYS A 66 -20.35 -6.46 6.73
C LYS A 66 -19.93 -7.14 5.42
N THR A 67 -19.99 -8.46 5.43
CA THR A 67 -20.07 -9.32 4.24
C THR A 67 -21.47 -9.94 4.19
N THR A 68 -21.71 -10.87 3.27
CA THR A 68 -22.96 -11.66 3.27
C THR A 68 -23.07 -12.64 4.44
N GLU A 69 -21.95 -12.98 5.09
CA GLU A 69 -21.92 -13.99 6.17
C GLU A 69 -21.73 -13.38 7.57
N MET A 70 -21.08 -12.22 7.68
CA MET A 70 -20.75 -11.65 8.99
C MET A 70 -20.74 -10.11 9.00
N GLU A 71 -20.80 -9.56 10.21
CA GLU A 71 -20.71 -8.13 10.49
C GLU A 71 -19.77 -7.92 11.67
N THR A 72 -18.91 -6.90 11.61
CA THR A 72 -17.91 -6.63 12.66
C THR A 72 -17.70 -5.14 12.85
N LEU A 73 -17.60 -4.74 14.12
CA LEU A 73 -17.26 -3.39 14.57
C LEU A 73 -15.73 -3.25 14.69
N TYR A 74 -15.18 -2.22 14.07
CA TYR A 74 -13.77 -1.85 14.15
C TYR A 74 -13.60 -0.48 14.80
N ASP A 75 -12.70 -0.39 15.77
CA ASP A 75 -12.26 0.90 16.32
C ASP A 75 -11.23 1.54 15.39
N LEU A 76 -11.44 2.80 15.05
CA LEU A 76 -10.62 3.57 14.13
C LEU A 76 -9.74 4.57 14.90
N GLY A 77 -8.44 4.56 14.57
CA GLY A 77 -7.53 5.64 14.94
C GLY A 77 -7.60 6.83 13.98
N SER A 78 -6.99 7.96 14.37
CA SER A 78 -6.99 9.20 13.61
C SER A 78 -6.56 9.05 12.14
N LYS A 79 -5.49 8.29 11.86
CA LYS A 79 -4.99 8.05 10.49
C LYS A 79 -6.02 7.36 9.59
N MET A 80 -6.76 6.38 10.14
CA MET A 80 -7.76 5.64 9.38
C MET A 80 -8.98 6.53 9.10
N ILE A 81 -9.34 7.39 10.05
CA ILE A 81 -10.43 8.37 9.88
C ILE A 81 -10.08 9.37 8.77
N GLU A 82 -8.84 9.88 8.76
CA GLU A 82 -8.35 10.75 7.69
C GLU A 82 -8.39 10.04 6.32
N ALA A 83 -8.01 8.77 6.26
CA ALA A 83 -8.07 7.98 5.03
C ALA A 83 -9.52 7.77 4.53
N LEU A 84 -10.47 7.47 5.42
CA LEU A 84 -11.89 7.35 5.08
C LEU A 84 -12.45 8.67 4.54
N GLN A 85 -12.07 9.80 5.16
CA GLN A 85 -12.49 11.13 4.73
C GLN A 85 -11.89 11.50 3.37
N LYS A 86 -10.61 11.19 3.15
CA LYS A 86 -9.90 11.44 1.89
C LYS A 86 -10.56 10.71 0.71
N GLU A 87 -10.98 9.46 0.92
CA GLU A 87 -11.65 8.63 -0.09
C GLU A 87 -13.18 8.85 -0.15
N ASN A 88 -13.72 9.79 0.63
CA ASN A 88 -15.16 10.07 0.74
C ASN A 88 -15.99 8.79 0.93
N ILE A 89 -15.59 7.96 1.91
CA ILE A 89 -16.29 6.72 2.24
C ILE A 89 -17.56 7.03 3.02
N THR A 90 -18.65 6.41 2.59
CA THR A 90 -20.01 6.57 3.11
C THR A 90 -20.66 5.21 3.34
N ALA A 91 -21.72 5.20 4.15
CA ALA A 91 -22.53 4.01 4.35
C ALA A 91 -23.09 3.50 3.00
N GLY A 92 -22.93 2.20 2.73
CA GLY A 92 -23.26 1.54 1.47
C GLY A 92 -22.10 1.45 0.47
N ASP A 93 -20.92 2.00 0.78
CA ASP A 93 -19.73 1.77 -0.04
C ASP A 93 -19.09 0.41 0.29
N VAL A 94 -18.61 -0.29 -0.72
CA VAL A 94 -17.79 -1.49 -0.56
C VAL A 94 -16.32 -1.08 -0.64
N ILE A 95 -15.56 -1.41 0.40
CA ILE A 95 -14.18 -0.98 0.56
C ILE A 95 -13.25 -2.18 0.78
N CYS A 96 -12.00 -2.02 0.38
CA CYS A 96 -10.88 -2.91 0.69
C CYS A 96 -9.86 -2.13 1.51
N ILE A 97 -9.50 -2.65 2.68
CA ILE A 97 -8.50 -2.08 3.58
C ILE A 97 -7.31 -3.03 3.62
N ASP A 98 -6.15 -2.55 3.19
CA ASP A 98 -4.89 -3.27 3.38
C ASP A 98 -4.40 -3.06 4.83
N LYS A 99 -4.28 -4.15 5.59
CA LYS A 99 -3.88 -4.08 7.01
C LYS A 99 -2.41 -3.70 7.20
N GLY A 100 -1.56 -4.01 6.23
CA GLY A 100 -0.12 -3.70 6.28
C GLY A 100 0.15 -2.22 6.01
N THR A 101 -0.50 -1.65 4.99
CA THR A 101 -0.29 -0.26 4.58
C THR A 101 -1.28 0.72 5.21
N GLY A 102 -2.43 0.25 5.67
CA GLY A 102 -3.55 1.09 6.12
C GLY A 102 -4.25 1.83 4.96
N LYS A 103 -3.96 1.46 3.71
CA LYS A 103 -4.58 2.06 2.53
C LYS A 103 -6.00 1.56 2.37
N ILE A 104 -6.95 2.48 2.22
CA ILE A 104 -8.35 2.20 1.94
C ILE A 104 -8.59 2.42 0.45
N THR A 105 -9.23 1.44 -0.20
CA THR A 105 -9.61 1.52 -1.62
C THR A 105 -11.11 1.34 -1.74
N LYS A 106 -11.79 2.30 -2.39
CA LYS A 106 -13.23 2.21 -2.69
C LYS A 106 -13.45 1.32 -3.92
N LEU A 107 -14.07 0.17 -3.74
CA LEU A 107 -14.37 -0.76 -4.83
C LEU A 107 -15.64 -0.36 -5.59
N GLY A 108 -16.62 0.20 -4.88
CA GLY A 108 -17.86 0.69 -5.48
C GLY A 108 -18.95 0.91 -4.45
N LYS A 109 -20.20 1.09 -4.92
CA LYS A 109 -21.40 1.10 -4.08
C LYS A 109 -22.11 -0.25 -4.10
N SER A 110 -22.64 -0.67 -2.94
CA SER A 110 -23.42 -1.90 -2.84
C SER A 110 -24.74 -1.77 -3.60
N PHE A 111 -25.15 -2.85 -4.28
CA PHE A 111 -26.46 -2.88 -4.95
C PHE A 111 -27.64 -2.73 -3.97
N GLY A 112 -27.46 -3.12 -2.71
CA GLY A 112 -28.51 -3.12 -1.68
C GLY A 112 -29.07 -1.74 -1.34
N ARG A 113 -28.28 -0.67 -1.55
CA ARG A 113 -28.68 0.74 -1.32
C ARG A 113 -28.80 1.58 -2.59
N SER A 114 -28.79 0.94 -3.77
CA SER A 114 -28.89 1.63 -5.06
C SER A 114 -30.19 2.44 -5.24
N LYS A 115 -31.27 2.10 -4.52
CA LYS A 115 -32.59 2.74 -4.63
C LYS A 115 -32.73 4.04 -3.83
N ASP A 116 -31.89 4.27 -2.82
CA ASP A 116 -32.04 5.42 -1.91
C ASP A 116 -31.37 6.71 -2.45
N PHE A 117 -30.73 6.63 -3.61
CA PHE A 117 -29.99 7.72 -4.22
C PHE A 117 -30.42 7.88 -5.69
N ASP A 118 -31.50 8.63 -5.91
CA ASP A 118 -32.06 8.96 -7.23
C ASP A 118 -31.20 10.00 -8.00
N ALA A 119 -30.17 10.54 -7.38
CA ALA A 119 -29.20 11.46 -7.96
C ALA A 119 -27.79 10.82 -8.00
N MET A 120 -27.66 9.73 -8.77
CA MET A 120 -26.37 9.04 -8.94
C MET A 120 -25.45 9.79 -9.91
N ASP A 121 -24.16 9.83 -9.57
CA ASP A 121 -23.12 10.25 -10.51
C ASP A 121 -23.08 9.21 -11.66
N PRO A 122 -23.06 9.63 -12.94
CA PRO A 122 -22.97 8.72 -14.09
C PRO A 122 -21.83 7.70 -14.01
N ASN A 123 -20.80 7.97 -13.20
CA ASN A 123 -19.62 7.11 -13.04
C ASN A 123 -19.64 6.22 -11.78
N THR A 124 -20.79 6.01 -11.14
CA THR A 124 -20.85 5.20 -9.91
C THR A 124 -20.76 3.71 -10.24
N ASN A 125 -19.62 3.07 -9.92
CA ASN A 125 -19.45 1.63 -10.06
C ASN A 125 -20.23 0.89 -8.96
N PHE A 126 -21.16 0.02 -9.36
CA PHE A 126 -21.89 -0.84 -8.43
C PHE A 126 -21.23 -2.21 -8.33
N VAL A 127 -21.03 -2.67 -7.10
CA VAL A 127 -20.41 -3.96 -6.79
C VAL A 127 -21.27 -4.75 -5.83
N GLN A 128 -21.18 -6.07 -5.88
CA GLN A 128 -21.88 -6.94 -4.93
C GLN A 128 -21.21 -6.85 -3.55
N CYS A 129 -22.00 -7.10 -2.51
CA CYS A 129 -21.44 -7.25 -1.16
C CYS A 129 -20.46 -8.44 -1.19
N PRO A 130 -19.23 -8.29 -0.67
CA PRO A 130 -18.28 -9.40 -0.62
C PRO A 130 -18.84 -10.59 0.17
N ASP A 131 -18.56 -11.80 -0.29
CA ASP A 131 -18.94 -13.05 0.39
C ASP A 131 -17.83 -13.57 1.30
N GLY A 132 -18.22 -14.37 2.31
CA GLY A 132 -17.28 -15.03 3.21
C GLY A 132 -16.80 -14.18 4.38
N GLU A 133 -15.60 -14.49 4.87
CA GLU A 133 -14.96 -13.77 5.98
C GLU A 133 -14.55 -12.34 5.58
N LEU A 134 -14.64 -11.40 6.53
CA LEU A 134 -14.20 -10.01 6.33
C LEU A 134 -12.69 -9.91 6.09
N GLN A 135 -11.89 -10.72 6.78
CA GLN A 135 -10.44 -10.70 6.67
C GLN A 135 -9.99 -11.82 5.73
N LYS A 136 -9.22 -11.47 4.70
CA LYS A 136 -8.74 -12.42 3.69
C LYS A 136 -7.24 -12.21 3.48
N ARG A 137 -6.52 -13.29 3.25
CA ARG A 137 -5.14 -13.21 2.77
C ARG A 137 -5.15 -13.19 1.24
N LYS A 138 -4.55 -12.17 0.65
CA LYS A 138 -4.47 -11.95 -0.79
C LYS A 138 -3.01 -11.94 -1.22
N GLU A 139 -2.67 -12.79 -2.18
CA GLU A 139 -1.38 -12.73 -2.86
C GLU A 139 -1.42 -11.61 -3.89
N VAL A 140 -0.51 -10.65 -3.76
CA VAL A 140 -0.32 -9.56 -4.71
C VAL A 140 1.00 -9.79 -5.43
N VAL A 141 0.94 -9.82 -6.76
CA VAL A 141 2.13 -10.01 -7.61
C VAL A 141 2.55 -8.66 -8.16
N HIS A 142 3.73 -8.19 -7.75
CA HIS A 142 4.33 -6.97 -8.25
C HIS A 142 5.38 -7.29 -9.30
N THR A 143 5.23 -6.74 -10.51
CA THR A 143 6.25 -6.88 -11.56
C THR A 143 7.02 -5.58 -11.68
N VAL A 144 8.34 -5.64 -11.49
CA VAL A 144 9.26 -4.48 -11.53
C VAL A 144 10.50 -4.85 -12.35
N THR A 145 11.08 -3.90 -13.07
CA THR A 145 12.33 -4.14 -13.82
C THR A 145 13.54 -4.07 -12.90
N LEU A 146 14.64 -4.77 -13.25
CA LEU A 146 15.90 -4.65 -12.48
C LEU A 146 16.43 -3.21 -12.49
N HIS A 147 16.25 -2.52 -13.61
CA HIS A 147 16.63 -1.12 -13.73
C HIS A 147 15.90 -0.21 -12.74
N ASP A 148 14.60 -0.43 -12.52
CA ASP A 148 13.84 0.39 -11.55
C ASP A 148 14.39 0.20 -10.13
N ILE A 149 14.75 -1.03 -9.78
CA ILE A 149 15.34 -1.38 -8.48
C ILE A 149 16.71 -0.71 -8.35
N ASP A 150 17.53 -0.75 -9.40
CA ASP A 150 18.83 -0.07 -9.46
C ASP A 150 18.69 1.44 -9.19
N VAL A 151 17.77 2.11 -9.89
CA VAL A 151 17.56 3.55 -9.76
C VAL A 151 17.08 3.92 -8.36
N ILE A 152 16.12 3.17 -7.80
CA ILE A 152 15.59 3.43 -6.44
C ILE A 152 16.71 3.33 -5.39
N ASN A 153 17.59 2.34 -5.50
CA ASN A 153 18.67 2.12 -4.53
C ASN A 153 19.90 3.01 -4.79
N SER A 154 20.00 3.66 -5.95
CA SER A 154 21.14 4.50 -6.30
C SER A 154 21.17 5.86 -5.58
N ARG A 155 20.01 6.39 -5.15
CA ARG A 155 19.87 7.76 -4.65
C ARG A 155 18.76 7.87 -3.59
N THR A 156 18.88 8.85 -2.69
CA THR A 156 17.88 9.14 -1.64
C THR A 156 16.49 9.49 -2.18
N GLN A 157 16.40 9.99 -3.42
CA GLN A 157 15.15 10.30 -4.13
C GLN A 157 15.02 9.47 -5.42
N GLY A 158 15.55 8.24 -5.43
CA GLY A 158 15.57 7.37 -6.61
C GLY A 158 14.18 7.07 -7.17
N PHE A 159 13.15 6.97 -6.31
CA PHE A 159 11.77 6.79 -6.76
C PHE A 159 11.25 7.94 -7.63
N LEU A 160 11.58 9.19 -7.29
CA LEU A 160 11.14 10.35 -8.08
C LEU A 160 11.91 10.45 -9.41
N ALA A 161 13.16 9.98 -9.43
CA ALA A 161 14.01 9.97 -10.62
C ALA A 161 13.46 9.05 -11.73
N LEU A 162 12.74 7.98 -11.37
CA LEU A 162 12.04 7.12 -12.33
C LEU A 162 11.04 7.89 -13.20
N PHE A 163 10.43 8.94 -12.65
CA PHE A 163 9.43 9.74 -13.37
C PHE A 163 10.02 10.98 -14.03
N SER A 164 11.15 11.49 -13.53
CA SER A 164 11.80 12.67 -14.09
C SER A 164 12.78 12.35 -15.24
N GLY A 165 13.21 11.09 -15.37
CA GLY A 165 14.22 10.66 -16.34
C GLY A 165 15.65 11.06 -15.98
N ASP A 166 15.86 11.73 -14.85
CA ASP A 166 17.19 12.12 -14.34
C ASP A 166 17.78 11.01 -13.46
N THR A 167 17.91 9.81 -14.03
CA THR A 167 18.44 8.63 -13.32
C THR A 167 19.96 8.69 -13.21
N GLY A 168 20.62 9.28 -14.21
CA GLY A 168 22.08 9.30 -14.37
C GLY A 168 22.69 7.90 -14.48
N GLU A 169 24.02 7.83 -14.39
CA GLU A 169 24.74 6.55 -14.39
C GLU A 169 24.65 5.88 -13.01
N ILE A 170 24.42 4.57 -13.02
CA ILE A 170 24.33 3.74 -11.81
C ILE A 170 25.64 3.00 -11.63
N LYS A 171 26.28 3.17 -10.47
CA LYS A 171 27.54 2.51 -10.10
C LYS A 171 27.40 0.99 -10.14
N ASN A 172 28.43 0.30 -10.61
CA ASN A 172 28.47 -1.16 -10.66
C ASN A 172 28.27 -1.82 -9.28
N GLU A 173 28.83 -1.22 -8.22
CA GLU A 173 28.66 -1.72 -6.83
C GLU A 173 27.18 -1.88 -6.43
N ILE A 174 26.31 -1.00 -6.93
CA ILE A 174 24.87 -1.03 -6.62
C ILE A 174 24.19 -2.14 -7.41
N ARG A 175 24.56 -2.31 -8.69
CA ARG A 175 24.05 -3.39 -9.54
C ARG A 175 24.42 -4.76 -8.97
N GLU A 176 25.69 -4.96 -8.63
CA GLU A 176 26.18 -6.21 -8.03
C GLU A 176 25.47 -6.54 -6.70
N HIS A 177 25.25 -5.52 -5.85
CA HIS A 177 24.51 -5.69 -4.60
C HIS A 177 23.05 -6.07 -4.82
N ILE A 178 22.41 -5.53 -5.86
CA ILE A 178 21.03 -5.86 -6.22
C ILE A 178 20.97 -7.26 -6.83
N ASP A 179 21.87 -7.61 -7.74
CA ASP A 179 21.95 -8.94 -8.34
C ASP A 179 22.09 -10.03 -7.26
N MET A 180 22.91 -9.78 -6.23
CA MET A 180 23.05 -10.67 -5.07
C MET A 180 21.74 -10.82 -4.29
N LYS A 181 21.03 -9.71 -4.00
CA LYS A 181 19.74 -9.75 -3.30
C LYS A 181 18.64 -10.42 -4.12
N ILE A 182 18.61 -10.21 -5.42
CA ILE A 182 17.63 -10.86 -6.30
C ILE A 182 17.90 -12.36 -6.34
N SER A 183 19.16 -12.77 -6.38
CA SER A 183 19.54 -14.19 -6.28
C SER A 183 19.07 -14.81 -4.97
N GLU A 184 19.28 -14.13 -3.83
CA GLU A 184 18.75 -14.56 -2.52
C GLU A 184 17.21 -14.67 -2.52
N TRP A 185 16.51 -13.70 -3.11
CA TRP A 185 15.05 -13.75 -3.21
C TRP A 185 14.52 -14.83 -4.14
N GLN A 186 15.29 -15.22 -5.15
CA GLN A 186 14.98 -16.38 -6.00
C GLN A 186 15.17 -17.69 -5.26
N GLU A 187 16.26 -17.83 -4.49
CA GLU A 187 16.52 -19.00 -3.64
C GLU A 187 15.45 -19.19 -2.57
N ASP A 188 14.95 -18.09 -2.00
CA ASP A 188 13.86 -18.06 -1.02
C ASP A 188 12.45 -18.24 -1.63
N GLU A 189 12.33 -18.43 -2.96
CA GLU A 189 11.06 -18.50 -3.70
C GLU A 189 10.14 -17.25 -3.53
N LYS A 190 10.71 -16.12 -3.10
CA LYS A 190 10.00 -14.84 -2.93
C LYS A 190 9.89 -14.04 -4.23
N ALA A 191 10.82 -14.27 -5.15
CA ALA A 191 10.88 -13.57 -6.42
C ALA A 191 11.17 -14.51 -7.61
N GLU A 192 10.62 -14.16 -8.76
CA GLU A 192 10.84 -14.83 -10.04
C GLU A 192 11.40 -13.82 -11.05
N ILE A 193 12.50 -14.14 -11.74
CA ILE A 193 12.96 -13.33 -12.88
C ILE A 193 12.19 -13.79 -14.12
N VAL A 194 11.61 -12.83 -14.82
CA VAL A 194 10.87 -13.06 -16.06
C VAL A 194 11.61 -12.34 -17.17
N PRO A 195 12.23 -13.07 -18.12
CA PRO A 195 12.89 -12.47 -19.26
C PRO A 195 11.90 -11.65 -20.09
N GLY A 196 12.28 -10.40 -20.39
CA GLY A 196 11.51 -9.50 -21.23
C GLY A 196 11.88 -9.61 -22.71
N VAL A 197 11.49 -8.58 -23.47
CA VAL A 197 11.89 -8.39 -24.86
C VAL A 197 12.60 -7.05 -24.97
N LEU A 198 13.80 -7.04 -25.53
CA LEU A 198 14.53 -5.82 -25.90
C LEU A 198 14.40 -5.62 -27.41
N PHE A 199 13.64 -4.60 -27.82
CA PHE A 199 13.53 -4.23 -29.23
C PHE A 199 14.49 -3.07 -29.54
N ILE A 200 15.36 -3.27 -30.51
CA ILE A 200 16.30 -2.26 -31.01
C ILE A 200 15.94 -1.96 -32.46
N ASP A 201 15.35 -0.79 -32.68
CA ASP A 201 15.11 -0.27 -34.02
C ASP A 201 16.37 0.37 -34.60
N GLU A 202 16.47 0.37 -35.93
CA GLU A 202 17.59 0.93 -36.68
C GLU A 202 18.97 0.50 -36.15
N VAL A 203 19.15 -0.81 -35.96
CA VAL A 203 20.36 -1.39 -35.36
C VAL A 203 21.64 -1.05 -36.13
N HIS A 204 21.53 -0.65 -37.40
CA HIS A 204 22.65 -0.16 -38.20
C HIS A 204 23.28 1.14 -37.70
N MET A 205 22.66 1.81 -36.71
CA MET A 205 23.22 2.97 -36.02
C MET A 205 24.15 2.58 -34.87
N LEU A 206 24.17 1.31 -34.44
CA LEU A 206 25.06 0.82 -33.40
C LEU A 206 26.49 0.61 -33.92
N ASP A 207 27.48 0.87 -33.06
CA ASP A 207 28.87 0.58 -33.33
C ASP A 207 29.28 -0.84 -32.91
N ILE A 208 30.53 -1.21 -33.22
CA ILE A 208 31.07 -2.54 -32.93
C ILE A 208 31.19 -2.82 -31.42
N GLU A 209 31.32 -1.78 -30.59
CA GLU A 209 31.39 -1.91 -29.14
C GLU A 209 30.03 -2.28 -28.56
N CYS A 210 28.94 -1.67 -29.06
CA CYS A 210 27.57 -2.04 -28.72
C CYS A 210 27.27 -3.50 -29.06
N PHE A 211 27.67 -3.98 -30.25
CA PHE A 211 27.46 -5.39 -30.62
C PHE A 211 28.29 -6.35 -29.77
N SER A 212 29.54 -5.98 -29.45
CA SER A 212 30.38 -6.75 -28.52
C SER A 212 29.73 -6.86 -27.14
N TYR A 213 29.16 -5.76 -26.64
CA TYR A 213 28.43 -5.73 -25.39
C TYR A 213 27.19 -6.63 -25.43
N LEU A 214 26.35 -6.50 -26.48
CA LEU A 214 25.14 -7.30 -26.64
C LEU A 214 25.46 -8.79 -26.69
N ASN A 215 26.50 -9.21 -27.42
CA ASN A 215 26.92 -10.61 -27.47
C ASN A 215 27.25 -11.15 -26.08
N ARG A 216 28.04 -10.43 -25.29
CA ARG A 216 28.36 -10.84 -23.91
C ARG A 216 27.12 -10.86 -23.02
N ALA A 217 26.22 -9.90 -23.17
CA ALA A 217 24.98 -9.82 -22.38
C ALA A 217 23.98 -10.94 -22.73
N LEU A 218 24.00 -11.44 -23.97
CA LEU A 218 23.17 -12.54 -24.45
C LEU A 218 23.62 -13.92 -23.96
N GLU A 219 24.84 -14.05 -23.43
CA GLU A 219 25.33 -15.30 -22.83
C GLU A 219 24.69 -15.61 -21.47
N SER A 220 24.09 -14.61 -20.81
CA SER A 220 23.40 -14.79 -19.54
C SER A 220 22.07 -15.53 -19.73
N GLU A 221 21.77 -16.51 -18.86
CA GLU A 221 20.50 -17.23 -18.89
C GLU A 221 19.28 -16.33 -18.65
N GLN A 222 19.48 -15.21 -17.95
CA GLN A 222 18.43 -14.24 -17.62
C GLN A 222 18.32 -13.12 -18.67
N SER A 223 18.99 -13.26 -19.82
CA SER A 223 18.98 -12.26 -20.88
C SER A 223 17.60 -12.17 -21.54
N PRO A 224 17.09 -10.95 -21.83
CA PRO A 224 15.83 -10.81 -22.57
C PRO A 224 15.98 -11.30 -24.02
N ILE A 225 14.85 -11.57 -24.66
CA ILE A 225 14.84 -11.83 -26.10
C ILE A 225 15.17 -10.53 -26.82
N VAL A 226 16.27 -10.49 -27.56
CA VAL A 226 16.66 -9.31 -28.34
C VAL A 226 16.11 -9.41 -29.76
N ILE A 227 15.29 -8.44 -30.15
CA ILE A 227 14.74 -8.29 -31.50
C ILE A 227 15.37 -7.05 -32.13
N MET A 228 16.03 -7.22 -33.27
CA MET A 228 16.71 -6.13 -33.99
C MET A 228 16.01 -5.87 -35.32
N ALA A 229 15.80 -4.61 -35.67
CA ALA A 229 15.31 -4.18 -36.97
C ALA A 229 16.35 -3.30 -37.69
N THR A 230 16.43 -3.42 -39.00
CA THR A 230 17.24 -2.53 -39.86
C THR A 230 16.51 -2.25 -41.16
N ASN A 231 16.48 -0.99 -41.55
CA ASN A 231 16.02 -0.58 -42.88
C ASN A 231 17.14 -0.54 -43.93
N ARG A 232 18.36 -0.91 -43.56
CA ARG A 232 19.51 -1.08 -44.46
C ARG A 232 19.74 -2.55 -44.76
N GLY A 233 19.77 -2.89 -46.04
CA GLY A 233 20.12 -4.23 -46.56
C GLY A 233 21.58 -4.35 -46.97
#